data_AF-A0A3C0LA59-F1
#
_entry.id   AF-A0A3C0LA59-F1
#
_cell.length_a   1.000
_cell.length_b   1.000
_cell.length_c   1.000
_cell.angle_alpha   90.00
_cell.angle_beta   90.00
_cell.angle_gamma   90.00
#
_symmetry.space_group_name_H-M   'P 1'
#
loop_
_entity.id
_entity.type
_entity.pdbx_description
1 polymer ?
#
loop_
_entity_poly.entity_id
_entity_poly.type
_entity_poly.pdbx_seq_one_letter_code
_entity_poly.pdbx_strand_id
1 'polypeptide(L)'
;MDKIKIFLKGNFAYFLTFLIILVFPLSAYFLFVKKELITEKAFFSNVLGFAGWIIALLIAWIHIRKNREDNLVIQNNEIRKRLEIEAFKEVNKTIEEINLALSEMGAYYGYELIKELSFNESTLFLDKLQKTYIQLNKQMEDRLLMLWIKYQLKIRSHEIVLIRFNDLKKKVDFKFKKSVLLTSGFVNYTRELKTKDTLSGNEFLEIKNKCKKIDKSFSSLGKGLTDYGLELQNEMLGEIFNSKISKPKDKEPRRTFAQIISNTCKQDK
;
A
#
# COMPACT_ATOMS: atom_id res chain seq x y z
N MET A 1 19.68 -25.02 22.24
CA MET A 1 19.35 -26.45 22.45
C MET A 1 18.67 -27.06 21.23
N ASP A 2 17.82 -26.32 20.49
CA ASP A 2 17.12 -26.84 19.30
C ASP A 2 18.02 -27.12 18.08
N LYS A 3 19.09 -26.35 17.87
CA LYS A 3 20.04 -26.58 16.77
C LYS A 3 20.80 -27.92 16.88
N ILE A 4 21.11 -28.37 18.10
CA ILE A 4 21.80 -29.64 18.36
C ILE A 4 20.85 -30.84 18.16
N LYS A 5 19.58 -30.71 18.58
CA LYS A 5 18.54 -31.73 18.31
C LYS A 5 18.29 -31.91 16.81
N ILE A 6 18.25 -30.82 16.04
CA ILE A 6 18.07 -30.87 14.58
C ILE A 6 19.28 -31.54 13.90
N PHE A 7 20.50 -31.24 14.36
CA PHE A 7 21.74 -31.82 13.83
C PHE A 7 21.84 -33.33 14.12
N LEU A 8 21.51 -33.77 15.34
CA LEU A 8 21.47 -35.20 15.71
C LEU A 8 20.40 -35.99 14.95
N LYS A 9 19.23 -35.40 14.70
CA LYS A 9 18.14 -36.04 13.94
C LYS A 9 18.50 -36.22 12.47
N GLY A 10 19.22 -35.26 11.88
CA GLY A 10 19.73 -35.36 10.51
C GLY A 10 20.76 -36.48 10.35
N ASN A 11 21.77 -36.52 11.23
CA ASN A 11 22.88 -37.48 11.11
C ASN A 11 22.48 -38.93 11.41
N PHE A 12 21.52 -39.17 12.30
CA PHE A 12 21.04 -40.52 12.61
C PHE A 12 20.35 -41.17 11.40
N ALA A 13 19.55 -40.40 10.64
CA ALA A 13 18.89 -40.91 9.43
C ALA A 13 19.92 -41.27 8.35
N TYR A 14 20.93 -40.43 8.11
CA TYR A 14 22.00 -40.74 7.16
C TYR A 14 22.79 -42.00 7.55
N PHE A 15 23.11 -42.14 8.84
CA PHE A 15 23.79 -43.31 9.37
C PHE A 15 22.97 -44.60 9.20
N LEU A 16 21.67 -44.56 9.51
CA LEU A 16 20.76 -45.70 9.37
C LEU A 16 20.60 -46.11 7.90
N THR A 17 20.48 -45.13 6.99
CA THR A 17 20.34 -45.39 5.54
C THR A 17 21.61 -46.02 4.99
N PHE A 18 22.79 -45.53 5.38
CA PHE A 18 24.08 -46.09 5.00
C PHE A 18 24.26 -47.52 5.52
N LEU A 19 23.83 -47.79 6.76
CA LEU A 19 23.89 -49.12 7.37
C LEU A 19 22.99 -50.12 6.63
N ILE A 20 21.77 -49.73 6.25
CA ILE A 20 20.87 -50.57 5.42
C ILE A 20 21.49 -50.86 4.05
N ILE A 21 22.11 -49.85 3.43
CA ILE A 21 22.76 -50.00 2.12
C ILE A 21 23.95 -50.97 2.17
N LEU A 22 24.68 -51.01 3.28
CA LEU A 22 25.81 -51.92 3.47
C LEU A 22 25.38 -53.34 3.86
N VAL A 23 24.40 -53.47 4.76
CA VAL A 23 23.99 -54.78 5.32
C VAL A 23 23.37 -55.66 4.24
N PHE A 24 22.61 -55.10 3.29
CA PHE A 24 21.96 -55.88 2.24
C PHE A 24 22.97 -56.67 1.35
N PRO A 25 23.95 -56.04 0.68
CA PRO A 25 24.93 -56.77 -0.14
C PRO A 25 25.83 -57.68 0.69
N LEU A 26 26.19 -57.29 1.92
CA LEU A 26 26.96 -58.14 2.85
C LEU A 26 26.20 -59.42 3.24
N SER A 27 24.89 -59.31 3.51
CA SER A 27 24.03 -60.44 3.84
C SER A 27 23.81 -61.37 2.64
N ALA A 28 23.62 -60.81 1.45
CA ALA A 28 23.51 -61.58 0.21
C ALA A 28 24.81 -62.31 -0.13
N TYR A 29 25.96 -61.66 0.05
CA TYR A 29 27.28 -62.25 -0.14
C TYR A 29 27.56 -63.38 0.86
N PHE A 30 27.20 -63.19 2.14
CA PHE A 30 27.36 -64.23 3.17
C PHE A 30 26.49 -65.46 2.87
N LEU A 31 25.25 -65.27 2.42
CA LEU A 31 24.36 -66.37 2.04
C LEU A 31 24.85 -67.14 0.80
N PHE A 32 25.50 -66.46 -0.14
CA PHE A 32 26.13 -67.06 -1.30
C PHE A 32 27.39 -67.84 -0.94
N VAL A 33 28.36 -67.23 -0.24
CA VAL A 33 29.70 -67.80 0.01
C VAL A 33 29.74 -68.84 1.14
N LYS A 34 28.97 -68.64 2.23
CA LYS A 34 29.09 -69.51 3.42
C LYS A 34 28.05 -70.61 3.51
N LYS A 35 26.89 -70.45 2.87
CA LYS A 35 25.77 -71.38 3.04
C LYS A 35 25.29 -72.03 1.75
N GLU A 36 25.81 -71.63 0.57
CA GLU A 36 25.40 -72.12 -0.75
C GLU A 36 23.86 -72.12 -0.97
N LEU A 37 23.12 -71.31 -0.20
CA LEU A 37 21.66 -71.32 -0.17
C LEU A 37 21.03 -70.64 -1.40
N ILE A 38 21.83 -69.91 -2.18
CA ILE A 38 21.38 -69.08 -3.29
C ILE A 38 22.23 -69.40 -4.52
N THR A 39 21.58 -69.62 -5.66
CA THR A 39 22.26 -69.82 -6.94
C THR A 39 22.91 -68.53 -7.43
N GLU A 40 24.01 -68.64 -8.18
CA GLU A 40 24.75 -67.49 -8.73
C GLU A 40 23.82 -66.53 -9.50
N LYS A 41 22.91 -67.07 -10.32
CA LYS A 41 21.91 -66.30 -11.07
C LYS A 41 20.98 -65.50 -10.15
N ALA A 42 20.54 -66.08 -9.03
CA ALA A 42 19.68 -65.41 -8.06
C ALA A 42 20.44 -64.34 -7.27
N PHE A 43 21.72 -64.56 -6.95
CA PHE A 43 22.58 -63.55 -6.33
C PHE A 43 22.72 -62.31 -7.24
N PHE A 44 23.12 -62.50 -8.50
CA PHE A 44 23.24 -61.39 -9.45
C PHE A 44 21.90 -60.67 -9.67
N SER A 45 20.80 -61.40 -9.81
CA SER A 45 19.46 -60.80 -9.96
C SER A 45 19.08 -59.93 -8.75
N ASN A 46 19.39 -60.38 -7.53
CA ASN A 46 19.09 -59.62 -6.30
C ASN A 46 19.97 -58.37 -6.17
N VAL A 47 21.26 -58.47 -6.52
CA VAL A 47 22.17 -57.30 -6.52
C VAL A 47 21.75 -56.27 -7.57
N LEU A 48 21.40 -56.71 -8.78
CA LEU A 48 20.87 -55.83 -9.83
C LEU A 48 19.54 -55.18 -9.43
N GLY A 49 18.62 -55.95 -8.85
CA GLY A 49 17.36 -55.41 -8.34
C GLY A 49 17.57 -54.34 -7.26
N PHE A 50 18.50 -54.59 -6.34
CA PHE A 50 18.87 -53.64 -5.29
C PHE A 50 19.53 -52.37 -5.84
N ALA A 51 20.45 -52.50 -6.79
CA ALA A 51 21.04 -51.36 -7.49
C ALA A 51 19.97 -50.54 -8.23
N GLY A 52 19.00 -51.19 -8.87
CA GLY A 52 17.85 -50.54 -9.51
C GLY A 52 17.01 -49.73 -8.51
N TRP A 53 16.75 -50.28 -7.32
CA TRP A 53 16.06 -49.56 -6.24
C TRP A 53 16.84 -48.36 -5.73
N ILE A 54 18.16 -48.45 -5.58
CA ILE A 54 19.01 -47.31 -5.20
C ILE A 54 18.90 -46.20 -6.25
N ILE A 55 19.00 -46.53 -7.53
CA ILE A 55 18.88 -45.56 -8.63
C ILE A 55 17.49 -44.90 -8.62
N ALA A 56 16.42 -45.69 -8.46
CA ALA A 56 15.06 -45.16 -8.39
C ALA A 56 14.87 -44.21 -7.19
N LEU A 57 15.41 -44.56 -6.02
CA LEU A 57 15.38 -43.71 -4.83
C LEU A 57 16.19 -42.43 -5.01
N LEU A 58 17.35 -42.49 -5.67
CA LEU A 58 18.14 -41.30 -6.00
C LEU A 58 17.40 -40.36 -6.95
N ILE A 59 16.76 -40.89 -8.00
CA ILE A 59 15.93 -40.10 -8.91
C ILE A 59 14.76 -39.47 -8.16
N ALA A 60 14.04 -40.24 -7.34
CA ALA A 60 12.94 -39.73 -6.53
C ALA A 60 13.40 -38.63 -5.56
N TRP A 61 14.56 -38.80 -4.92
CA TRP A 61 15.15 -37.81 -4.02
C TRP A 61 15.48 -36.50 -4.75
N ILE A 62 16.12 -36.58 -5.92
CA ILE A 62 16.42 -35.42 -6.76
C ILE A 62 15.12 -34.68 -7.13
N HIS A 63 14.08 -35.42 -7.52
CA HIS A 63 12.79 -34.85 -7.90
C HIS A 63 12.10 -34.16 -6.70
N ILE A 64 12.11 -34.79 -5.53
CA ILE A 64 11.55 -34.20 -4.29
C ILE A 64 12.30 -32.92 -3.91
N ARG A 65 13.63 -32.92 -4.02
CA ARG A 65 14.44 -31.73 -3.72
C ARG A 65 14.11 -30.59 -4.67
N LYS A 66 14.06 -30.86 -5.97
CA LYS A 66 13.69 -29.86 -6.98
C LYS A 66 12.28 -29.31 -6.75
N ASN A 67 11.28 -30.18 -6.51
CA ASN A 67 9.92 -29.74 -6.20
C ASN A 67 9.84 -28.88 -4.93
N ARG A 68 10.66 -29.16 -3.91
CA ARG A 68 10.72 -28.31 -2.71
C ARG A 68 11.30 -26.93 -3.02
N GLU A 69 12.37 -26.87 -3.80
CA GLU A 69 13.00 -25.61 -4.22
C GLU A 69 12.01 -24.77 -5.06
N ASP A 70 11.34 -25.39 -6.05
CA ASP A 70 10.33 -24.72 -6.88
C ASP A 70 9.14 -24.23 -6.04
N ASN A 71 8.64 -25.05 -5.10
CA ASN A 71 7.55 -24.64 -4.20
C ASN A 71 7.95 -23.49 -3.28
N LEU A 72 9.19 -23.45 -2.78
CA LEU A 72 9.68 -22.33 -1.97
C LEU A 72 9.75 -21.04 -2.78
N VAL A 73 10.18 -21.12 -4.06
CA VAL A 73 10.19 -19.98 -4.97
C VAL A 73 8.76 -19.47 -5.23
N ILE A 74 7.81 -20.37 -5.48
CA ILE A 74 6.40 -20.02 -5.68
C ILE A 74 5.84 -19.35 -4.41
N GLN A 75 6.05 -19.93 -3.23
CA GLN A 75 5.58 -19.36 -1.96
C GLN A 75 6.17 -17.98 -1.69
N ASN A 76 7.47 -17.79 -1.92
CA ASN A 76 8.12 -16.49 -1.75
C ASN A 76 7.53 -15.44 -2.71
N ASN A 77 7.25 -15.82 -3.96
CA ASN A 77 6.60 -14.94 -4.93
C ASN A 77 5.16 -14.60 -4.53
N GLU A 78 4.40 -15.55 -4.00
CA GLU A 78 3.04 -15.31 -3.49
C GLU A 78 3.03 -14.38 -2.28
N ILE A 79 3.95 -14.59 -1.32
CA ILE A 79 4.10 -13.73 -0.14
C ILE A 79 4.45 -12.30 -0.57
N ARG A 80 5.41 -12.16 -1.49
CA ARG A 80 5.79 -10.86 -2.03
C ARG A 80 4.61 -10.14 -2.69
N LYS A 81 3.88 -10.82 -3.58
CA LYS A 81 2.68 -10.25 -4.22
C LYS A 81 1.62 -9.86 -3.20
N ARG A 82 1.40 -10.67 -2.16
CA ARG A 82 0.45 -10.35 -1.09
C ARG A 82 0.84 -9.06 -0.36
N LEU A 83 2.11 -8.90 -0.01
CA LEU A 83 2.64 -7.70 0.64
C LEU A 83 2.50 -6.46 -0.27
N GLU A 84 2.78 -6.61 -1.57
CA GLU A 84 2.58 -5.54 -2.56
C GLU A 84 1.10 -5.12 -2.64
N ILE A 85 0.17 -6.08 -2.68
CA ILE A 85 -1.28 -5.80 -2.69
C ILE A 85 -1.71 -5.04 -1.44
N GLU A 86 -1.25 -5.48 -0.27
CA GLU A 86 -1.57 -4.84 1.01
C GLU A 86 -1.04 -3.41 1.06
N ALA A 87 0.18 -3.19 0.59
CA ALA A 87 0.78 -1.87 0.43
C ALA A 87 -0.07 -0.92 -0.43
N PHE A 88 -0.48 -1.37 -1.62
CA PHE A 88 -1.31 -0.56 -2.52
C PHE A 88 -2.66 -0.21 -1.91
N LYS A 89 -3.28 -1.17 -1.21
CA LYS A 89 -4.56 -0.95 -0.51
C LYS A 89 -4.41 0.11 0.58
N GLU A 90 -3.35 0.04 1.38
CA GLU A 90 -3.10 1.03 2.44
C GLU A 90 -2.79 2.44 1.89
N VAL A 91 -2.00 2.53 0.82
CA VAL A 91 -1.69 3.81 0.16
C VAL A 91 -2.96 4.43 -0.42
N ASN A 92 -3.79 3.64 -1.12
CA ASN A 92 -5.06 4.12 -1.67
C ASN A 92 -6.04 4.57 -0.59
N LYS A 93 -6.17 3.81 0.50
CA LYS A 93 -6.98 4.23 1.65
C LYS A 93 -6.52 5.58 2.20
N THR A 94 -5.20 5.79 2.29
CA THR A 94 -4.65 7.06 2.77
C THR A 94 -4.90 8.20 1.77
N ILE A 95 -4.83 7.92 0.46
CA ILE A 95 -5.20 8.88 -0.60
C ILE A 95 -6.67 9.29 -0.48
N GLU A 96 -7.57 8.33 -0.24
CA GLU A 96 -9.00 8.60 -0.03
C GLU A 96 -9.24 9.49 1.21
N GLU A 97 -8.58 9.17 2.34
CA GLU A 97 -8.64 9.98 3.56
C GLU A 97 -8.17 11.43 3.31
N ILE A 98 -7.08 11.62 2.56
CA ILE A 98 -6.61 12.96 2.18
C ILE A 98 -7.61 13.66 1.25
N ASN A 99 -8.13 12.96 0.25
CA ASN A 99 -9.10 13.53 -0.69
C ASN A 99 -10.39 13.99 -0.01
N LEU A 100 -10.84 13.25 1.01
CA LEU A 100 -11.96 13.64 1.85
C LEU A 100 -11.65 14.93 2.61
N ALA A 101 -10.51 14.97 3.31
CA ALA A 101 -10.07 16.17 4.03
C ALA A 101 -9.92 17.40 3.12
N LEU A 102 -9.35 17.22 1.92
CA LEU A 102 -9.24 18.29 0.92
C LEU A 102 -10.60 18.77 0.42
N SER A 103 -11.59 17.87 0.31
CA SER A 103 -12.94 18.21 -0.11
C SER A 103 -13.69 18.97 0.98
N GLU A 104 -13.52 18.57 2.25
CA GLU A 104 -14.05 19.31 3.41
C GLU A 104 -13.44 20.72 3.49
N MET A 105 -12.11 20.84 3.41
CA MET A 105 -11.44 22.15 3.42
C MET A 105 -11.82 22.99 2.19
N GLY A 106 -11.89 22.37 1.01
CA GLY A 106 -12.33 23.05 -0.21
C GLY A 106 -13.75 23.59 -0.09
N ALA A 107 -14.68 22.82 0.47
CA ALA A 107 -16.05 23.27 0.72
C ALA A 107 -16.10 24.42 1.74
N TYR A 108 -15.30 24.34 2.80
CA TYR A 108 -15.18 25.40 3.79
C TYR A 108 -14.75 26.73 3.15
N TYR A 109 -13.64 26.75 2.40
CA TYR A 109 -13.17 27.98 1.74
C TYR A 109 -14.03 28.40 0.54
N GLY A 110 -14.45 27.47 -0.30
CA GLY A 110 -15.12 27.71 -1.56
C GLY A 110 -16.62 28.01 -1.44
N TYR A 111 -17.25 27.59 -0.34
CA TYR A 111 -18.68 27.76 -0.12
C TYR A 111 -18.98 28.47 1.20
N GLU A 112 -18.63 27.90 2.35
CA GLU A 112 -19.09 28.43 3.66
C GLU A 112 -18.56 29.83 3.94
N LEU A 113 -17.24 30.03 3.81
CA LEU A 113 -16.59 31.32 4.05
C LEU A 113 -17.09 32.39 3.07
N ILE A 114 -17.27 32.02 1.80
CA ILE A 114 -17.78 32.93 0.75
C ILE A 114 -19.25 33.29 0.97
N LYS A 115 -20.05 32.34 1.46
CA LYS A 115 -21.45 32.57 1.81
C LYS A 115 -21.53 33.55 2.98
N GLU A 116 -20.82 33.30 4.07
CA GLU A 116 -20.83 34.19 5.24
C GLU A 116 -20.33 35.61 4.93
N LEU A 117 -19.33 35.74 4.02
CA LEU A 117 -18.89 37.04 3.49
C LEU A 117 -20.01 37.82 2.76
N SER A 118 -21.02 37.13 2.23
CA SER A 118 -22.09 37.72 1.42
C SER A 118 -23.31 38.13 2.24
N PHE A 119 -23.45 37.62 3.47
CA PHE A 119 -24.67 37.77 4.29
C PHE A 119 -24.47 38.56 5.60
N ASN A 120 -23.23 38.75 6.08
CA ASN A 120 -22.98 39.43 7.35
C ASN A 120 -22.50 40.88 7.18
N GLU A 121 -22.90 41.73 8.14
CA GLU A 121 -22.31 43.06 8.35
C GLU A 121 -20.80 42.94 8.68
N SER A 122 -20.03 43.95 8.29
CA SER A 122 -18.57 43.86 8.24
C SER A 122 -17.88 43.63 9.59
N THR A 123 -18.47 44.15 10.66
CA THR A 123 -17.99 44.02 12.04
C THR A 123 -18.29 42.64 12.63
N LEU A 124 -19.50 42.13 12.41
CA LEU A 124 -19.94 40.83 12.94
C LEU A 124 -19.22 39.66 12.25
N PHE A 125 -18.91 39.83 10.96
CA PHE A 125 -18.06 38.90 10.23
C PHE A 125 -16.61 38.89 10.73
N LEU A 126 -16.03 40.06 11.02
CA LEU A 126 -14.68 40.18 11.57
C LEU A 126 -14.52 39.39 12.88
N ASP A 127 -15.44 39.53 13.83
CA ASP A 127 -15.36 38.83 15.11
C ASP A 127 -15.47 37.30 14.95
N LYS A 128 -16.42 36.83 14.12
CA LYS A 128 -16.53 35.40 13.76
C LYS A 128 -15.26 34.88 13.07
N LEU A 129 -14.67 35.69 12.20
CA LEU A 129 -13.46 35.33 11.48
C LEU A 129 -12.25 35.21 12.41
N GLN A 130 -12.14 36.11 13.39
CA GLN A 130 -11.06 36.12 14.36
C GLN A 130 -11.11 34.95 15.34
N LYS A 131 -12.29 34.59 15.86
CA LYS A 131 -12.41 33.56 16.90
C LYS A 131 -12.65 32.16 16.32
N THR A 132 -13.66 32.02 15.48
CA THR A 132 -14.14 30.70 15.05
C THR A 132 -13.35 30.19 13.85
N TYR A 133 -13.14 31.04 12.84
CA TYR A 133 -12.53 30.60 11.58
C TYR A 133 -11.02 30.40 11.65
N ILE A 134 -10.29 31.20 12.44
CA ILE A 134 -8.85 30.96 12.66
C ILE A 134 -8.61 29.62 13.38
N GLN A 135 -9.41 29.30 14.39
CA GLN A 135 -9.28 28.04 15.13
C GLN A 135 -9.63 26.83 14.25
N LEU A 136 -10.72 26.93 13.49
CA LEU A 136 -11.14 25.89 12.55
C LEU A 136 -10.09 25.66 11.44
N ASN A 137 -9.51 26.75 10.91
CA ASN A 137 -8.43 26.68 9.93
C ASN A 137 -7.22 25.92 10.46
N LYS A 138 -6.79 26.23 11.69
CA LYS A 138 -5.65 25.56 12.30
C LYS A 138 -5.90 24.07 12.48
N GLN A 139 -7.08 23.69 12.99
CA GLN A 139 -7.46 22.28 13.15
C GLN A 139 -7.48 21.52 11.82
N MET A 140 -8.01 22.13 10.77
CA MET A 140 -8.06 21.51 9.45
C MET A 140 -6.66 21.41 8.82
N GLU A 141 -5.81 22.43 8.98
CA GLU A 141 -4.41 22.41 8.52
C GLU A 141 -3.60 21.32 9.22
N ASP A 142 -3.70 21.23 10.56
CA ASP A 142 -3.03 20.20 11.36
C ASP A 142 -3.49 18.79 10.95
N ARG A 143 -4.80 18.59 10.72
CA ARG A 143 -5.35 17.32 10.22
C ARG A 143 -4.80 16.97 8.84
N LEU A 144 -4.76 17.93 7.92
CA LEU A 144 -4.24 17.71 6.57
C LEU A 144 -2.74 17.37 6.59
N LEU A 145 -1.96 18.06 7.43
CA LEU A 145 -0.53 17.79 7.62
C LEU A 145 -0.29 16.38 8.19
N MET A 146 -1.07 15.98 9.21
CA MET A 146 -0.99 14.65 9.80
C MET A 146 -1.27 13.55 8.77
N LEU A 147 -2.36 13.68 8.01
CA LEU A 147 -2.71 12.74 6.94
C LEU A 147 -1.62 12.69 5.86
N TRP A 148 -1.03 13.84 5.54
CA TRP A 148 0.07 13.93 4.60
C TRP A 148 1.33 13.20 5.08
N ILE A 149 1.70 13.37 6.36
CA ILE A 149 2.82 12.64 6.97
C ILE A 149 2.55 11.13 6.93
N LYS A 150 1.34 10.70 7.29
CA LYS A 150 0.92 9.30 7.20
C LYS A 150 1.07 8.75 5.78
N TYR A 151 0.67 9.52 4.77
CA TYR A 151 0.85 9.17 3.35
C TYR A 151 2.33 9.02 2.98
N GLN A 152 3.19 9.97 3.37
CA GLN A 152 4.62 9.90 3.10
C GLN A 152 5.27 8.66 3.76
N LEU A 153 4.88 8.34 4.98
CA LEU A 153 5.36 7.16 5.70
C LEU A 153 4.90 5.87 5.02
N LYS A 154 3.62 5.78 4.62
CA LYS A 154 3.08 4.60 3.92
C LYS A 154 3.69 4.40 2.54
N ILE A 155 4.04 5.47 1.83
CA ILE A 155 4.79 5.34 0.57
C ILE A 155 6.23 4.90 0.85
N ARG A 156 6.88 5.46 1.87
CA ARG A 156 8.26 5.10 2.25
C ARG A 156 8.41 3.68 2.74
N SER A 157 7.44 3.14 3.47
CA SER A 157 7.46 1.76 3.92
C SER A 157 7.31 0.76 2.78
N HIS A 158 6.90 1.21 1.59
CA HIS A 158 6.65 0.37 0.43
C HIS A 158 7.52 0.82 -0.74
N GLU A 159 8.80 0.45 -0.67
CA GLU A 159 9.90 0.85 -1.56
C GLU A 159 9.58 0.65 -3.06
N ILE A 160 8.78 -0.36 -3.38
CA ILE A 160 8.32 -0.69 -4.75
C ILE A 160 7.44 0.42 -5.35
N VAL A 161 6.62 1.07 -4.54
CA VAL A 161 5.80 2.23 -4.94
C VAL A 161 6.69 3.46 -5.22
N LEU A 162 7.80 3.56 -4.49
CA LEU A 162 8.69 4.72 -4.50
C LEU A 162 9.54 4.83 -5.77
N ILE A 163 10.05 3.71 -6.28
CA ILE A 163 10.99 3.73 -7.42
C ILE A 163 10.26 3.98 -8.74
N ARG A 164 9.11 3.33 -8.98
CA ARG A 164 8.38 3.45 -10.25
C ARG A 164 7.57 4.73 -10.39
N PHE A 165 7.01 5.26 -9.29
CA PHE A 165 6.09 6.41 -9.34
C PHE A 165 6.66 7.70 -8.72
N ASN A 166 7.99 7.79 -8.60
CA ASN A 166 8.66 8.92 -7.96
C ASN A 166 8.30 10.28 -8.56
N ASP A 167 8.18 10.36 -9.89
CA ASP A 167 7.89 11.63 -10.57
C ASP A 167 6.47 12.12 -10.29
N LEU A 168 5.51 11.20 -10.23
CA LEU A 168 4.13 11.53 -9.88
C LEU A 168 4.03 11.91 -8.42
N LYS A 169 4.70 11.17 -7.53
CA LYS A 169 4.83 11.52 -6.11
C LYS A 169 5.37 12.95 -5.95
N LYS A 170 6.47 13.29 -6.64
CA LYS A 170 7.06 14.66 -6.61
C LYS A 170 6.07 15.72 -7.09
N LYS A 171 5.28 15.44 -8.13
CA LYS A 171 4.23 16.36 -8.62
C LYS A 171 3.15 16.58 -7.56
N VAL A 172 2.70 15.52 -6.87
CA VAL A 172 1.73 15.64 -5.78
C VAL A 172 2.35 16.39 -4.59
N ASP A 173 3.59 16.08 -4.20
CA ASP A 173 4.33 16.76 -3.14
C ASP A 173 4.46 18.27 -3.41
N PHE A 174 4.73 18.66 -4.65
CA PHE A 174 4.79 20.06 -5.05
C PHE A 174 3.43 20.76 -4.93
N LYS A 175 2.36 20.11 -5.40
CA LYS A 175 0.99 20.64 -5.28
C LYS A 175 0.57 20.78 -3.81
N PHE A 176 0.95 19.82 -2.95
CA PHE A 176 0.67 19.88 -1.53
C PHE A 176 1.33 21.09 -0.88
N LYS A 177 2.64 21.27 -1.09
CA LYS A 177 3.38 22.43 -0.58
C LYS A 177 2.77 23.75 -1.04
N LYS A 178 2.36 23.83 -2.31
CA LYS A 178 1.69 25.02 -2.85
C LYS A 178 0.36 25.31 -2.13
N SER A 179 -0.46 24.28 -1.87
CA SER A 179 -1.71 24.43 -1.13
C SER A 179 -1.48 24.90 0.30
N VAL A 180 -0.51 24.34 1.02
CA VAL A 180 -0.13 24.77 2.38
C VAL A 180 0.34 26.23 2.40
N LEU A 181 1.14 26.64 1.42
CA LEU A 181 1.58 28.04 1.29
C LEU A 181 0.41 29.02 1.08
N LEU A 182 -0.61 28.62 0.31
CA LEU A 182 -1.81 29.43 0.12
C LEU A 182 -2.64 29.55 1.41
N THR A 183 -2.83 28.45 2.13
CA THR A 183 -3.57 28.41 3.40
C THR A 183 -2.87 29.25 4.47
N SER A 184 -1.57 29.03 4.67
CA SER A 184 -0.77 29.81 5.63
C SER A 184 -0.72 31.30 5.28
N GLY A 185 -0.58 31.64 4.00
CA GLY A 185 -0.66 33.02 3.52
C GLY A 185 -2.03 33.67 3.79
N PHE A 186 -3.12 32.90 3.71
CA PHE A 186 -4.45 33.37 4.09
C PHE A 186 -4.57 33.59 5.61
N VAL A 187 -4.08 32.66 6.42
CA VAL A 187 -4.09 32.79 7.90
C VAL A 187 -3.28 34.00 8.37
N ASN A 188 -2.15 34.29 7.72
CA ASN A 188 -1.35 35.47 8.03
C ASN A 188 -2.10 36.75 7.65
N TYR A 189 -2.69 36.79 6.46
CA TYR A 189 -3.51 37.91 6.00
C TYR A 189 -4.70 38.18 6.94
N THR A 190 -5.42 37.14 7.38
CA THR A 190 -6.53 37.32 8.33
C THR A 190 -6.06 37.77 9.72
N ARG A 191 -4.84 37.41 10.13
CA ARG A 191 -4.22 37.93 11.36
C ARG A 191 -3.86 39.40 11.25
N GLU A 192 -3.39 39.87 10.09
CA GLU A 192 -3.12 41.29 9.84
C GLU A 192 -4.42 42.11 9.87
N LEU A 193 -5.52 41.55 9.33
CA LEU A 193 -6.85 42.18 9.42
C LEU A 193 -7.37 42.29 10.86
N LYS A 194 -6.82 41.53 11.82
CA LYS A 194 -7.22 41.57 13.23
C LYS A 194 -6.97 42.92 13.90
N THR A 195 -6.04 43.72 13.39
CA THR A 195 -5.74 45.04 13.95
C THR A 195 -6.70 46.13 13.48
N LYS A 196 -7.74 45.78 12.71
CA LYS A 196 -8.72 46.71 12.15
C LYS A 196 -10.10 46.51 12.76
N ASP A 197 -10.80 47.62 12.98
CA ASP A 197 -12.15 47.62 13.54
C ASP A 197 -13.23 47.32 12.48
N THR A 198 -12.93 47.57 11.20
CA THR A 198 -13.84 47.33 10.07
C THR A 198 -13.08 46.86 8.82
N LEU A 199 -13.76 46.05 8.00
CA LEU A 199 -13.27 45.63 6.68
C LEU A 199 -13.77 46.58 5.60
N SER A 200 -12.85 47.02 4.75
CA SER A 200 -13.15 47.73 3.51
C SER A 200 -13.66 46.78 2.41
N GLY A 201 -14.41 47.30 1.44
CA GLY A 201 -14.90 46.51 0.29
C GLY A 201 -13.79 45.83 -0.51
N ASN A 202 -12.60 46.45 -0.58
CA ASN A 202 -11.43 45.85 -1.23
C ASN A 202 -10.90 44.63 -0.46
N GLU A 203 -10.90 44.68 0.87
CA GLU A 203 -10.47 43.56 1.70
C GLU A 203 -11.45 42.39 1.62
N PHE A 204 -12.76 42.67 1.57
CA PHE A 204 -13.78 41.64 1.31
C PHE A 204 -13.51 40.90 -0.01
N LEU A 205 -13.25 41.67 -1.07
CA LEU A 205 -12.94 41.10 -2.38
C LEU A 205 -11.65 40.28 -2.34
N GLU A 206 -10.65 40.75 -1.60
CA GLU A 206 -9.37 40.04 -1.45
C GLU A 206 -9.52 38.73 -0.67
N ILE A 207 -10.28 38.69 0.43
CA ILE A 207 -10.60 37.46 1.17
C ILE A 207 -11.29 36.46 0.22
N LYS A 208 -12.31 36.90 -0.52
CA LYS A 208 -13.04 36.05 -1.48
C LYS A 208 -12.11 35.48 -2.56
N ASN A 209 -11.18 36.29 -3.06
CA ASN A 209 -10.20 35.85 -4.06
C ASN A 209 -9.20 34.84 -3.49
N LYS A 210 -8.71 35.03 -2.26
CA LYS A 210 -7.83 34.06 -1.59
C LYS A 210 -8.55 32.74 -1.32
N CYS A 211 -9.79 32.76 -0.83
CA CYS A 211 -10.61 31.58 -0.63
C CYS A 211 -10.81 30.78 -1.93
N LYS A 212 -11.15 31.45 -3.04
CA LYS A 212 -11.27 30.81 -4.36
C LYS A 212 -9.95 30.20 -4.85
N LYS A 213 -8.80 30.84 -4.57
CA LYS A 213 -7.48 30.30 -4.93
C LYS A 213 -7.16 29.04 -4.13
N ILE A 214 -7.49 29.01 -2.85
CA ILE A 214 -7.30 27.85 -1.97
C ILE A 214 -8.15 26.67 -2.45
N ASP A 215 -9.45 26.88 -2.67
CA ASP A 215 -10.36 25.85 -3.17
C ASP A 215 -9.87 25.23 -4.50
N LYS A 216 -9.48 26.08 -5.46
CA LYS A 216 -8.88 25.60 -6.73
C LYS A 216 -7.59 24.78 -6.51
N SER A 217 -6.76 25.18 -5.55
CA SER A 217 -5.53 24.45 -5.21
C SER A 217 -5.82 23.08 -4.61
N PHE A 218 -6.76 23.00 -3.66
CA PHE A 218 -7.18 21.73 -3.08
C PHE A 218 -7.86 20.80 -4.09
N SER A 219 -8.67 21.34 -5.00
CA SER A 219 -9.25 20.58 -6.11
C SER A 219 -8.16 20.00 -7.04
N SER A 220 -7.17 20.82 -7.42
CA SER A 220 -6.05 20.39 -8.27
C SER A 220 -5.15 19.34 -7.60
N LEU A 221 -4.92 19.47 -6.29
CA LEU A 221 -4.20 18.51 -5.48
C LEU A 221 -4.98 17.19 -5.39
N GLY A 222 -6.28 17.24 -5.09
CA GLY A 222 -7.11 16.05 -5.00
C GLY A 222 -7.18 15.30 -6.32
N LYS A 223 -7.30 16.00 -7.45
CA LYS A 223 -7.20 15.37 -8.78
C LYS A 223 -5.85 14.67 -8.98
N GLY A 224 -4.75 15.34 -8.61
CA GLY A 224 -3.42 14.75 -8.69
C GLY A 224 -3.23 13.50 -7.82
N LEU A 225 -3.84 13.48 -6.64
CA LEU A 225 -3.84 12.32 -5.74
C LEU A 225 -4.67 11.16 -6.31
N THR A 226 -5.84 11.45 -6.88
CA THR A 226 -6.66 10.43 -7.56
C THR A 226 -5.97 9.86 -8.78
N ASP A 227 -5.36 10.70 -9.62
CA ASP A 227 -4.58 10.26 -10.79
C ASP A 227 -3.42 9.35 -10.36
N TYR A 228 -2.72 9.73 -9.29
CA TYR A 228 -1.66 8.92 -8.69
C TYR A 228 -2.17 7.58 -8.17
N GLY A 229 -3.27 7.57 -7.41
CA GLY A 229 -3.90 6.33 -6.91
C GLY A 229 -4.34 5.39 -8.04
N LEU A 230 -4.91 5.95 -9.12
CA LEU A 230 -5.30 5.18 -10.30
C LEU A 230 -4.11 4.57 -11.04
N GLU A 231 -3.00 5.31 -11.17
CA GLU A 231 -1.78 4.78 -11.79
C GLU A 231 -1.17 3.65 -10.95
N LEU A 232 -1.19 3.78 -9.61
CA LEU A 232 -0.81 2.69 -8.71
C LEU A 232 -1.71 1.45 -8.87
N GLN A 233 -3.03 1.64 -8.92
CA GLN A 233 -3.99 0.53 -9.11
C GLN A 233 -3.83 -0.14 -10.47
N ASN A 234 -3.60 0.63 -11.53
CA ASN A 234 -3.43 0.11 -12.89
C ASN A 234 -2.16 -0.69 -13.08
N GLU A 235 -1.09 -0.35 -12.36
CA GLU A 235 0.12 -1.17 -12.32
C GLU A 235 -0.21 -2.54 -11.71
N MET A 236 -0.87 -2.54 -10.55
CA MET A 236 -1.23 -3.77 -9.84
C MET A 236 -2.22 -4.63 -10.63
N LEU A 237 -3.27 -4.04 -11.21
CA LEU A 237 -4.26 -4.76 -12.03
C LEU A 237 -3.70 -5.19 -13.39
N GLY A 238 -2.75 -4.43 -13.93
CA GLY A 238 -2.01 -4.81 -15.14
C GLY A 238 -1.16 -6.04 -14.91
N GLU A 239 -0.42 -6.09 -13.79
CA GLU A 239 0.41 -7.24 -13.42
C GLU A 239 -0.42 -8.49 -13.02
N ILE A 240 -1.60 -8.32 -12.43
CA ILE A 240 -2.42 -9.45 -11.94
C ILE A 240 -3.43 -9.94 -12.99
N PHE A 241 -4.06 -9.04 -13.74
CA PHE A 241 -5.24 -9.34 -14.57
C PHE A 241 -5.11 -8.90 -16.04
N ASN A 242 -3.98 -8.35 -16.49
CA ASN A 242 -3.82 -7.74 -17.81
C ASN A 242 -4.94 -6.71 -18.14
N SER A 243 -5.47 -6.04 -17.11
CA SER A 243 -6.58 -5.08 -17.25
C SER A 243 -6.17 -3.70 -16.73
N LYS A 244 -6.75 -2.64 -17.30
CA LYS A 244 -6.52 -1.25 -16.88
C LYS A 244 -7.85 -0.56 -16.62
N ILE A 245 -7.96 0.11 -15.49
CA ILE A 245 -9.03 1.06 -15.19
C ILE A 245 -8.78 2.31 -16.05
N SER A 246 -9.78 2.66 -16.88
CA SER A 246 -9.74 3.89 -17.66
C SER A 246 -9.70 5.11 -16.75
N LYS A 247 -8.90 6.12 -17.10
CA LYS A 247 -8.93 7.41 -16.39
C LYS A 247 -10.36 7.97 -16.42
N PRO A 248 -10.90 8.47 -15.29
CA PRO A 248 -12.21 9.08 -15.27
C PRO A 248 -12.24 10.25 -16.26
N LYS A 249 -13.29 10.32 -17.08
CA LYS A 249 -13.47 11.44 -18.01
C LYS A 249 -13.65 12.73 -17.18
N ASP A 250 -12.99 13.82 -17.58
CA ASP A 250 -13.02 15.15 -16.94
C ASP A 250 -14.42 15.76 -16.70
N LYS A 251 -15.50 15.08 -17.11
CA LYS A 251 -16.88 15.54 -17.08
C LYS A 251 -17.70 15.03 -15.90
N GLU A 252 -17.20 14.12 -15.06
CA GLU A 252 -17.95 13.77 -13.85
C GLU A 252 -17.75 14.86 -12.79
N PRO A 253 -18.80 15.65 -12.47
CA PRO A 253 -18.72 16.56 -11.35
C PRO A 253 -18.42 15.71 -10.11
N ARG A 254 -17.46 16.15 -9.28
CA ARG A 254 -17.32 15.62 -7.92
C ARG A 254 -18.73 15.51 -7.35
N ARG A 255 -19.05 14.39 -6.67
CA ARG A 255 -20.19 14.39 -5.76
C ARG A 255 -19.98 15.55 -4.80
N THR A 256 -20.70 16.63 -5.02
CA THR A 256 -20.62 17.81 -4.16
C THR A 256 -21.00 17.34 -2.76
N PHE A 257 -20.46 17.96 -1.71
CA PHE A 257 -20.87 17.64 -0.34
C PHE A 257 -22.40 17.69 -0.18
N ALA A 258 -23.08 18.56 -0.93
CA ALA A 258 -24.54 18.59 -1.07
C ALA A 258 -25.17 17.28 -1.63
N GLN A 259 -24.52 16.61 -2.59
CA GLN A 259 -24.96 15.31 -3.11
C GLN A 259 -24.69 14.15 -2.13
N ILE A 260 -23.62 14.25 -1.34
CA ILE A 260 -23.31 13.27 -0.29
C ILE A 260 -24.37 13.38 0.82
N ILE A 261 -24.66 14.60 1.30
CA ILE A 261 -25.70 14.86 2.31
C ILE A 261 -27.10 14.49 1.79
N SER A 262 -27.42 14.83 0.54
CA SER A 262 -28.74 14.49 -0.03
C SER A 262 -28.96 12.99 -0.19
N ASN A 263 -27.89 12.20 -0.36
CA ASN A 263 -27.97 10.76 -0.51
C ASN A 263 -28.03 10.06 0.86
N THR A 264 -27.33 10.56 1.88
CA THR A 264 -27.47 10.05 3.26
C THR A 264 -28.84 10.39 3.86
N CYS A 265 -29.38 11.60 3.63
CA CYS A 265 -30.73 11.95 4.11
C CYS A 265 -31.88 11.26 3.36
N LYS A 266 -31.61 10.63 2.21
CA LYS A 266 -32.61 9.84 1.46
C LYS A 266 -32.64 8.37 1.86
N GLN A 267 -31.64 7.88 2.60
CA GLN A 267 -31.62 6.51 3.10
C GLN A 267 -32.36 6.35 4.45
N ASP A 268 -32.73 7.45 5.09
CA ASP A 268 -33.48 7.49 6.36
C ASP A 268 -34.96 7.92 6.17
N LYS A 269 -35.57 7.64 5.02
CA LYS A 269 -37.02 7.80 4.79
C LYS A 269 -37.64 6.54 4.21
#